data_AF-A0A954R8M8-F1
#
_entry.id   AF-A0A954R8M8-F1
#
_cell.length_a   1.000
_cell.length_b   1.000
_cell.length_c   1.000
_cell.angle_alpha   90.00
_cell.angle_beta   90.00
_cell.angle_gamma   90.00
#
_symmetry.space_group_name_H-M   'P 1'
#
loop_
_entity.id
_entity.type
_entity.pdbx_description
1 polymer ?
#
loop_
_entity_poly.entity_id
_entity_poly.type
_entity_poly.pdbx_seq_one_letter_code
_entity_poly.pdbx_strand_id
1 'polypeptide(L)'
;MKELVRPALLICLVMLVPILPFLAFGSQVNAAVDRWREAEYSGAVTASVIVGLLATDIFLPVPSSVLSTFGGWQFGAFGGTIVSWVGMSIGATLGFALARRYGQRFAHWL
;
A
#
# COMPACT_ATOMS: atom_id res chain seq x y z
N MET A 1 11.51 -1.59 32.74
CA MET A 1 11.75 -2.38 31.52
C MET A 1 10.60 -3.35 31.18
N LYS A 2 10.01 -4.08 32.14
CA LYS A 2 8.89 -5.02 31.88
C LYS A 2 7.63 -4.39 31.28
N GLU A 3 7.31 -3.15 31.65
CA GLU A 3 6.16 -2.39 31.11
C GLU A 3 6.28 -2.04 29.61
N LEU A 4 7.50 -2.00 29.07
CA LEU A 4 7.74 -1.72 27.65
C LEU A 4 7.69 -2.99 26.78
N VAL A 5 7.83 -4.17 27.39
CA VAL A 5 7.87 -5.44 26.64
C VAL A 5 6.52 -5.79 26.05
N ARG A 6 5.42 -5.55 26.78
CA ARG A 6 4.05 -5.81 26.29
C ARG A 6 3.68 -5.00 25.04
N PRO A 7 3.81 -3.65 25.04
CA PRO A 7 3.53 -2.87 23.84
C PRO A 7 4.51 -3.20 22.70
N ALA A 8 5.78 -3.49 23.01
CA ALA A 8 6.75 -3.91 21.99
C ALA A 8 6.33 -5.22 21.31
N LEU A 9 5.88 -6.23 22.06
CA LEU A 9 5.38 -7.48 21.50
C LEU A 9 4.12 -7.28 20.64
N LEU A 10 3.20 -6.43 21.08
CA LEU A 10 2.00 -6.10 20.30
C LEU A 10 2.35 -5.40 18.98
N ILE A 11 3.24 -4.40 19.01
CA ILE A 11 3.72 -3.72 17.80
C ILE A 11 4.40 -4.74 16.86
N CYS A 12 5.25 -5.61 17.41
CA CYS A 12 5.92 -6.65 16.63
C CYS A 12 4.91 -7.59 15.96
N LEU A 13 3.90 -8.04 16.71
CA LEU A 13 2.83 -8.90 16.20
C LEU A 13 2.02 -8.21 15.10
N VAL A 14 1.68 -6.94 15.28
CA VAL A 14 0.94 -6.15 14.29
C VAL A 14 1.78 -5.93 13.02
N MET A 15 3.08 -5.66 13.16
CA MET A 15 3.99 -5.50 12.02
C MET A 15 4.20 -6.81 11.25
N LEU A 16 4.09 -7.97 11.89
CA LEU A 16 4.16 -9.25 11.18
C LEU A 16 3.02 -9.44 10.18
N VAL A 17 1.86 -8.80 10.38
CA VAL A 17 0.70 -8.92 9.49
C VAL A 17 1.01 -8.47 8.06
N PRO A 18 1.60 -7.29 7.79
CA PRO A 18 2.05 -6.93 6.44
C PRO A 18 3.39 -7.56 6.05
N ILE A 19 4.30 -7.82 6.99
CA ILE A 19 5.65 -8.34 6.68
C ILE A 19 5.61 -9.78 6.17
N LEU A 20 4.81 -10.66 6.78
CA LEU A 20 4.77 -12.08 6.41
C LEU A 20 4.25 -12.30 4.97
N PRO A 21 3.13 -11.68 4.54
CA PRO A 21 2.70 -11.73 3.15
C PRO A 21 3.74 -11.14 2.21
N PHE A 22 4.36 -10.01 2.55
CA PHE A 22 5.38 -9.42 1.70
C PHE A 22 6.60 -10.33 1.52
N LEU A 23 7.05 -10.99 2.60
CA LEU A 23 8.15 -11.95 2.54
C LEU A 23 7.79 -13.20 1.73
N ALA A 24 6.55 -13.68 1.85
CA ALA A 24 6.07 -14.87 1.13
C ALA A 24 5.76 -14.61 -0.35
N PHE A 25 5.23 -13.42 -0.67
CA PHE A 25 4.71 -13.07 -1.99
C PHE A 25 5.56 -12.07 -2.79
N GLY A 26 6.65 -11.54 -2.20
CA GLY A 26 7.45 -10.48 -2.81
C GLY A 26 8.09 -10.88 -4.14
N SER A 27 8.49 -12.15 -4.30
CA SER A 27 9.06 -12.65 -5.57
C SER A 27 8.00 -12.71 -6.68
N GLN A 28 6.77 -13.10 -6.36
CA GLN A 28 5.65 -13.13 -7.30
C GLN A 28 5.24 -11.71 -7.71
N VAL A 29 5.31 -10.74 -6.79
CA VAL A 29 5.06 -9.33 -7.10
C VAL A 29 6.11 -8.80 -8.09
N ASN A 30 7.41 -9.02 -7.81
CA ASN A 30 8.46 -8.59 -8.74
C ASN A 30 8.30 -9.23 -10.12
N ALA A 31 8.04 -10.54 -10.16
CA ALA A 31 7.77 -11.23 -11.43
C ALA A 31 6.51 -10.71 -12.15
N ALA A 32 5.50 -10.25 -11.41
CA ALA A 32 4.32 -9.62 -12.02
C ALA A 32 4.64 -8.26 -12.63
N VAL A 33 5.49 -7.46 -11.96
CA VAL A 33 5.98 -6.18 -12.49
C VAL A 33 6.83 -6.40 -13.74
N ASP A 34 7.70 -7.41 -13.75
CA ASP A 34 8.52 -7.75 -14.92
C ASP A 34 7.65 -8.17 -16.12
N ARG A 35 6.64 -9.03 -15.91
CA ARG A 35 5.67 -9.38 -16.96
C ARG A 35 4.88 -8.17 -17.45
N TRP A 36 4.54 -7.24 -16.56
CA TRP A 36 3.85 -6.01 -16.93
C TRP A 36 4.71 -5.12 -17.82
N ARG A 37 6.01 -5.08 -17.52
CA ARG A 37 7.01 -4.34 -18.29
C ARG A 37 7.17 -4.91 -19.70
N GLU A 38 7.18 -6.23 -19.84
CA GLU A 38 7.26 -6.92 -21.14
C GLU A 38 6.01 -6.73 -22.00
N ALA A 39 4.85 -6.57 -21.38
CA ALA A 39 3.57 -6.41 -22.09
C ALA A 39 3.33 -4.98 -22.63
N GLU A 40 4.23 -4.02 -22.37
CA GLU A 40 4.20 -2.63 -22.87
C GLU A 40 2.81 -1.95 -22.75
N TYR A 41 2.14 -2.09 -21.60
CA TYR A 41 0.86 -1.42 -21.36
C TYR A 41 0.98 0.10 -21.47
N SER A 42 -0.09 0.74 -21.93
CA SER A 42 -0.13 2.20 -22.07
C SER A 42 0.06 2.89 -20.72
N GLY A 43 0.67 4.09 -20.75
CA GLY A 43 0.91 4.88 -19.55
C GLY A 43 -0.36 5.18 -18.74
N ALA A 44 -1.50 5.39 -19.40
CA ALA A 44 -2.77 5.62 -18.69
C ALA A 44 -3.19 4.40 -17.86
N VAL A 45 -3.09 3.19 -18.44
CA VAL A 45 -3.45 1.94 -17.75
C VAL A 45 -2.53 1.71 -16.56
N THR A 46 -1.22 1.86 -16.77
CA THR A 46 -0.23 1.70 -15.69
C THR A 46 -0.46 2.70 -14.55
N ALA A 47 -0.77 3.96 -14.87
CA ALA A 47 -1.08 4.97 -13.85
C ALA A 47 -2.35 4.62 -13.06
N SER A 48 -3.43 4.21 -13.74
CA SER A 48 -4.67 3.80 -13.08
C SER A 48 -4.48 2.60 -12.15
N VAL A 49 -3.68 1.62 -12.56
CA VAL A 49 -3.38 0.43 -11.74
C VAL A 49 -2.56 0.80 -10.51
N ILE A 50 -1.51 1.63 -10.66
CA ILE A 50 -0.72 2.10 -9.51
C ILE A 50 -1.59 2.89 -8.53
N VAL A 51 -2.40 3.85 -9.02
CA VAL A 51 -3.31 4.64 -8.19
C VAL A 51 -4.31 3.75 -7.48
N GLY A 52 -4.93 2.80 -8.20
CA GLY A 52 -5.91 1.88 -7.63
C GLY A 52 -5.32 1.01 -6.53
N LEU A 53 -4.16 0.39 -6.80
CA LEU A 53 -3.48 -0.45 -5.81
C LEU A 53 -3.06 0.34 -4.57
N LEU A 54 -2.47 1.52 -4.74
CA LEU A 54 -2.09 2.41 -3.63
C LEU A 54 -3.30 2.92 -2.84
N ALA A 55 -4.42 3.21 -3.51
CA ALA A 55 -5.66 3.62 -2.85
C ALA A 55 -6.24 2.49 -1.98
N THR A 56 -6.01 1.23 -2.38
CA THR A 56 -6.47 0.05 -1.64
C THR A 56 -5.46 -0.50 -0.63
N ASP A 57 -4.28 0.11 -0.50
CA ASP A 57 -3.20 -0.34 0.41
C ASP A 57 -3.63 -0.34 1.89
N ILE A 58 -4.70 0.38 2.22
CA ILE A 58 -5.28 0.34 3.57
C ILE A 58 -5.96 -1.00 3.91
N PHE A 59 -6.40 -1.74 2.90
CA PHE A 59 -7.09 -3.04 3.05
C PHE A 59 -6.21 -4.21 2.62
N LEU A 60 -5.43 -4.01 1.56
CA LEU A 60 -4.52 -4.98 1.01
C LEU A 60 -3.12 -4.55 1.41
N PRO A 61 -2.27 -5.41 2.00
CA PRO A 61 -0.87 -5.06 2.26
C PRO A 61 -0.10 -5.01 0.93
N VAL A 62 -0.22 -3.90 0.22
CA VAL A 62 0.37 -3.69 -1.10
C VAL A 62 1.77 -3.11 -0.92
N PRO A 63 2.79 -3.61 -1.64
CA PRO A 63 4.13 -3.04 -1.56
C PRO A 63 4.21 -1.71 -2.32
N SER A 64 3.84 -0.63 -1.63
CA SER A 64 3.82 0.74 -2.15
C SER A 64 5.19 1.22 -2.66
N SER A 65 6.29 0.73 -2.06
CA SER A 65 7.65 1.00 -2.54
C SER A 65 7.88 0.47 -3.95
N VAL A 66 7.48 -0.76 -4.24
CA VAL A 66 7.60 -1.39 -5.57
C VAL A 66 6.78 -0.62 -6.60
N LEU A 67 5.54 -0.29 -6.28
CA LEU A 67 4.66 0.47 -7.18
C LEU A 67 5.17 1.88 -7.45
N SER A 68 5.72 2.56 -6.45
CA SER A 68 6.28 3.91 -6.61
C SER A 68 7.55 3.89 -7.45
N THR A 69 8.42 2.90 -7.24
CA THR A 69 9.61 2.70 -8.09
C THR A 69 9.20 2.37 -9.53
N PHE A 70 8.19 1.52 -9.72
CA PHE A 70 7.68 1.18 -11.04
C PHE A 70 7.08 2.40 -11.76
N GLY A 71 6.29 3.21 -11.06
CA GLY A 71 5.78 4.48 -11.58
C GLY A 71 6.90 5.47 -11.92
N GLY A 72 7.96 5.53 -11.10
CA GLY A 72 9.15 6.33 -11.39
C GLY A 72 9.90 5.86 -12.64
N TRP A 73 9.96 4.55 -12.86
CA TRP A 73 10.54 3.97 -14.08
C TRP A 73 9.72 4.30 -15.34
N GLN A 74 8.39 4.21 -15.27
CA GLN A 74 7.50 4.42 -16.43
C GLN A 74 7.27 5.91 -16.76
N PHE A 75 7.12 6.77 -15.75
CA PHE A 75 6.71 8.18 -15.92
C PHE A 75 7.80 9.19 -15.52
N GLY A 76 9.00 8.69 -15.18
CA GLY A 76 10.07 9.50 -14.59
C GLY A 76 9.78 9.89 -13.13
N ALA A 77 10.76 10.54 -12.49
CA ALA A 77 10.66 10.89 -11.07
C ALA A 77 9.43 11.77 -10.75
N PHE A 78 9.16 12.77 -11.58
CA PHE A 78 8.04 13.70 -11.34
C PHE A 78 6.67 13.04 -11.59
N GLY A 79 6.52 12.33 -12.72
CA GLY A 79 5.27 11.65 -13.05
C GLY A 79 4.96 10.53 -12.07
N GLY A 80 5.95 9.72 -11.70
CA GLY A 80 5.80 8.68 -10.67
C GLY A 80 5.41 9.25 -9.31
N THR A 81 5.95 10.42 -8.95
CA THR A 81 5.57 11.12 -7.70
C THR A 81 4.11 11.56 -7.74
N ILE A 82 3.64 12.15 -8.84
CA ILE A 82 2.23 12.58 -8.97
C ILE A 82 1.29 11.37 -8.87
N VAL A 83 1.57 10.30 -9.62
CA VAL A 83 0.75 9.09 -9.63
C VAL A 83 0.68 8.48 -8.22
N SER A 84 1.83 8.37 -7.55
CA SER A 84 1.90 7.81 -6.20
C SER A 84 1.19 8.72 -5.18
N TRP A 85 1.38 10.03 -5.28
CA TRP A 85 0.74 11.02 -4.42
C TRP A 85 -0.78 10.98 -4.54
N VAL A 86 -1.31 10.88 -5.75
CA VAL A 86 -2.76 10.74 -5.99
C VAL A 86 -3.28 9.44 -5.38
N GLY A 87 -2.62 8.30 -5.65
CA GLY A 87 -3.01 7.01 -5.10
C GLY A 87 -3.05 7.02 -3.56
N MET A 88 -1.98 7.49 -2.92
CA MET A 88 -1.90 7.58 -1.47
C MET A 88 -2.91 8.57 -0.87
N SER A 89 -3.14 9.71 -1.52
CA SER A 89 -4.14 10.70 -1.06
C SER A 89 -5.56 10.16 -1.11
N ILE A 90 -5.89 9.37 -2.14
CA ILE A 90 -7.18 8.67 -2.22
C ILE A 90 -7.28 7.64 -1.11
N GLY A 91 -6.24 6.82 -0.90
CA GLY A 91 -6.21 5.82 0.18
C GLY A 91 -6.40 6.44 1.56
N ALA A 92 -5.69 7.54 1.85
CA ALA A 92 -5.84 8.29 3.10
C ALA A 92 -7.25 8.86 3.27
N THR A 93 -7.84 9.41 2.19
CA THR A 93 -9.21 9.93 2.21
C THR A 93 -10.23 8.82 2.48
N LEU A 94 -10.08 7.66 1.84
CA LEU A 94 -10.93 6.48 2.05
C LEU A 94 -10.80 5.96 3.49
N GLY A 95 -9.57 5.86 4.00
CA GLY A 95 -9.31 5.47 5.38
C GLY A 95 -9.94 6.41 6.39
N PHE A 96 -9.79 7.71 6.18
CA PHE A 96 -10.42 8.73 7.01
C PHE A 96 -11.95 8.65 6.94
N ALA A 97 -12.53 8.51 5.75
CA ALA A 97 -13.98 8.39 5.59
C ALA A 97 -14.53 7.14 6.29
N LEU A 98 -13.81 6.01 6.21
CA LEU A 98 -14.18 4.77 6.88
C LEU A 98 -14.10 4.91 8.40
N ALA A 99 -12.99 5.47 8.92
CA ALA A 99 -12.80 5.73 10.34
C ALA A 99 -13.86 6.72 10.87
N ARG A 100 -14.18 7.77 10.11
CA ARG A 100 -15.22 8.74 10.50
C ARG A 100 -16.61 8.11 10.57
N ARG A 101 -16.95 7.21 9.63
CA ARG A 101 -18.28 6.58 9.56
C ARG A 101 -18.46 5.46 10.58
N TYR A 102 -17.44 4.61 10.77
CA TYR A 102 -17.54 3.39 11.57
C TYR A 102 -16.79 3.47 12.90
N GLY A 103 -15.81 4.37 13.03
CA GLY A 103 -14.97 4.49 14.23
C GLY A 103 -15.75 4.88 15.47
N GLN A 104 -16.76 5.75 15.37
CA GLN A 104 -17.60 6.08 16.54
C GLN A 104 -18.41 4.89 17.04
N ARG A 105 -18.93 4.06 16.12
CA ARG A 105 -19.67 2.83 16.50
C ARG A 105 -18.75 1.80 17.15
N PHE A 106 -17.53 1.67 16.66
CA PHE A 106 -16.52 0.79 17.24
C PHE A 106 -16.07 1.27 18.63
N ALA A 107 -15.87 2.58 18.81
CA ALA A 107 -15.44 3.15 20.08
C ALA A 107 -16.49 3.01 21.21
N HIS A 108 -17.78 3.01 20.87
CA HIS A 108 -18.84 2.74 21.85
C HIS A 108 -19.06 1.25 22.15
N TRP A 109 -18.47 0.36 21.35
CA TRP A 109 -18.58 -1.10 21.54
C TRP A 109 -17.47 -1.67 22.42
N LEU A 110 -16.32 -0.99 22.51
CA LEU A 110 -15.17 -1.35 23.36
C LEU A 110 -15.36 -0.82 24.79
#